data_AF-A0A0D6P7L7-F1
#
_entry.id   AF-A0A0D6P7L7-F1
#
_cell.length_a   1.000
_cell.length_b   1.000
_cell.length_c   1.000
_cell.angle_alpha   90.00
_cell.angle_beta   90.00
_cell.angle_gamma   90.00
#
_symmetry.space_group_name_H-M   'P 1'
#
loop_
_entity.id
_entity.type
_entity.pdbx_description
1 polymer ?
#
loop_
_entity_poly.entity_id
_entity_poly.type
_entity_poly.pdbx_seq_one_letter_code
_entity_poly.pdbx_strand_id
1 'polypeptide(L)'
;MRHDIPRQTVHANFEMLERAVSSGSDFAKLFGITTISKPSSNTANYPYVLTDLAEKIEGEGSYWHKAQFYLDRVKKEKGVDIKASDNRYHSATKTGQAATAVAHKYSDDLLDLMRKMKKGEAYELEL
;
A
#
# COMPACT_ATOMS: atom_id res chain seq x y z
N MET A 1 20.54 46.45 -0.85
CA MET A 1 19.74 46.69 0.37
C MET A 1 18.92 45.44 0.68
N ARG A 2 18.90 45.05 1.96
CA ARG A 2 18.09 44.05 2.70
C ARG A 2 17.93 42.63 2.13
N HIS A 3 18.68 41.71 2.73
CA HIS A 3 18.43 40.26 2.74
C HIS A 3 17.95 39.92 4.16
N ASP A 4 16.64 39.96 4.40
CA ASP A 4 16.06 39.49 5.66
C ASP A 4 15.61 38.03 5.45
N ILE A 5 16.39 37.08 5.97
CA ILE A 5 15.96 35.70 6.19
C ILE A 5 15.92 35.51 7.71
N PRO A 6 14.76 35.27 8.33
CA PRO A 6 14.70 35.01 9.76
C PRO A 6 15.37 33.65 10.05
N ARG A 7 16.55 33.69 10.66
CA ARG A 7 17.18 32.50 11.27
C ARG A 7 16.47 32.22 12.58
N GLN A 8 15.47 31.36 12.54
CA GLN A 8 14.88 30.81 13.76
C GLN A 8 15.81 29.71 14.27
N THR A 9 16.64 30.04 15.25
CA THR A 9 17.53 29.09 15.91
C THR A 9 16.67 28.12 16.72
N VAL A 10 16.47 26.90 16.20
CA VAL A 10 15.76 25.85 16.92
C VAL A 10 16.66 25.37 18.06
N HIS A 11 16.42 25.90 19.26
CA HIS A 11 16.98 25.32 20.49
C HIS A 11 16.28 23.97 20.72
N ALA A 12 16.87 22.89 20.22
CA ALA A 12 16.45 21.56 20.57
C ALA A 12 16.87 21.30 22.03
N ASN A 13 15.92 21.41 22.96
CA ASN A 13 16.14 21.08 24.36
C ASN A 13 16.38 19.57 24.51
N PHE A 14 17.64 19.18 24.72
CA PHE A 14 18.07 17.80 24.93
C PHE A 14 17.44 17.15 26.18
N GLU A 15 17.00 17.95 27.16
CA GLU A 15 16.30 17.45 28.36
C GLU A 15 14.96 16.76 28.03
N MET A 16 14.32 17.11 26.90
CA MET A 16 13.06 16.48 26.49
C MET A 16 13.29 15.07 25.92
N LEU A 17 14.45 14.83 25.32
CA LEU A 17 14.85 13.52 24.79
C LEU A 17 15.14 12.53 25.92
N GLU A 18 15.87 12.96 26.96
CA GLU A 18 16.21 12.07 28.08
C GLU A 18 14.99 11.64 28.90
N ARG A 19 14.02 12.54 29.09
CA ARG A 19 12.78 12.20 29.81
C ARG A 19 11.91 11.20 29.06
N ALA A 20 11.85 11.27 27.74
CA ALA A 20 11.03 10.37 26.93
C ALA A 20 11.59 8.94 26.81
N VAL A 21 12.91 8.76 26.99
CA VAL A 21 13.55 7.44 26.99
C VAL A 21 13.30 6.70 28.31
N SER A 22 13.09 7.43 29.41
CA SER A 22 12.94 6.82 30.74
C SER A 22 11.52 6.35 31.07
N SER A 23 10.49 6.80 30.33
CA SER A 23 9.10 6.31 30.44
C SER A 23 8.68 5.67 29.13
N GLY A 24 8.72 4.33 29.04
CA GLY A 24 8.41 3.58 27.82
C GLY A 24 7.03 3.86 27.18
N SER A 25 6.13 4.55 27.89
CA SER A 25 4.83 4.99 27.37
C SER A 25 4.86 6.31 26.59
N ASP A 26 5.84 7.20 26.79
CA ASP A 26 5.89 8.51 26.10
C ASP A 26 6.70 8.47 24.79
N PHE A 27 7.44 7.39 24.54
CA PHE A 27 8.04 7.12 23.24
C PHE A 27 6.98 7.00 22.14
N ALA A 28 5.83 6.39 22.44
CA ALA A 28 4.73 6.25 21.48
C ALA A 28 4.12 7.58 21.01
N LYS A 29 4.26 8.67 21.80
CA LYS A 29 3.80 10.02 21.41
C LYS A 29 4.84 10.76 20.56
N LEU A 30 6.13 10.51 20.77
CA LEU A 30 7.21 10.92 19.84
C LEU A 30 7.10 10.16 18.51
N PHE A 31 6.70 8.89 18.57
CA PHE A 31 6.24 8.08 17.45
C PHE A 31 4.78 8.37 17.08
N GLY A 32 4.25 9.57 17.39
CA GLY A 32 2.86 10.01 17.17
C GLY A 32 2.35 9.99 15.72
N ILE A 33 2.97 9.19 14.86
CA ILE A 33 2.61 8.78 13.51
C ILE A 33 2.03 7.34 13.51
N THR A 34 2.21 6.51 14.55
CA THR A 34 1.78 5.10 14.54
C THR A 34 0.36 4.83 15.00
N THR A 35 -0.44 5.85 15.31
CA THR A 35 -1.91 5.75 15.36
C THR A 35 -2.49 6.07 13.98
N ILE A 36 -2.02 5.31 12.99
CA ILE A 36 -2.73 5.11 11.73
C ILE A 36 -4.09 4.52 12.12
N SER A 37 -5.08 5.40 12.22
CA SER A 37 -6.49 5.07 12.40
C SER A 37 -6.82 3.87 11.52
N LYS A 38 -7.47 2.83 12.06
CA LYS A 38 -7.83 1.59 11.33
C LYS A 38 -8.31 1.71 9.86
N PRO A 39 -8.91 2.81 9.36
CA PRO A 39 -9.11 2.98 7.90
C PRO A 39 -7.80 3.13 7.07
N SER A 40 -6.75 3.73 7.64
CA SER A 40 -5.48 3.95 6.95
C SER A 40 -4.57 2.72 6.88
N SER A 41 -4.81 1.67 7.69
CA SER A 41 -4.05 0.42 7.58
C SER A 41 -4.46 -0.43 6.38
N ASN A 42 -5.72 -0.37 5.94
CA ASN A 42 -6.16 -1.11 4.74
C ASN A 42 -5.60 -0.47 3.46
N THR A 43 -5.62 0.87 3.36
CA THR A 43 -4.96 1.59 2.27
C THR A 43 -3.45 1.42 2.28
N ALA A 44 -2.82 1.31 3.46
CA ALA A 44 -1.38 1.09 3.56
C ALA A 44 -0.95 -0.26 2.99
N ASN A 45 -1.73 -1.33 3.22
CA ASN A 45 -1.41 -2.67 2.74
C ASN A 45 -1.94 -2.95 1.32
N TYR A 46 -3.04 -2.31 0.93
CA TYR A 46 -3.65 -2.45 -0.40
C TYR A 46 -3.84 -1.08 -1.08
N PRO A 47 -2.74 -0.40 -1.45
CA PRO A 47 -2.79 0.97 -1.95
C PRO A 47 -3.38 1.08 -3.36
N TYR A 48 -3.39 0.00 -4.14
CA TYR A 48 -3.64 0.05 -5.58
C TYR A 48 -5.06 -0.37 -5.98
N VAL A 49 -5.57 0.27 -7.03
CA VAL A 49 -6.64 -0.30 -7.87
C VAL A 49 -6.04 -0.96 -9.12
N LEU A 50 -6.88 -1.65 -9.89
CA LEU A 50 -6.41 -2.42 -11.04
C LEU A 50 -5.81 -1.56 -12.17
N THR A 51 -6.28 -0.32 -12.32
CA THR A 51 -5.67 0.67 -13.23
C THR A 51 -4.27 1.06 -12.76
N ASP A 52 -4.06 1.31 -11.46
CA ASP A 52 -2.74 1.69 -10.94
C ASP A 52 -1.71 0.58 -11.17
N LEU A 53 -2.12 -0.68 -11.01
CA LEU A 53 -1.27 -1.83 -11.33
C LEU A 53 -0.94 -1.90 -12.82
N ALA A 54 -1.93 -1.65 -13.69
CA ALA A 54 -1.71 -1.64 -15.13
C ALA A 54 -0.69 -0.57 -15.52
N GLU A 55 -0.82 0.64 -14.97
CA GLU A 55 0.11 1.74 -15.25
C GLU A 55 1.52 1.46 -14.73
N LYS A 56 1.66 0.88 -13.54
CA LYS A 56 2.97 0.50 -12.96
C LYS A 56 3.68 -0.61 -13.73
N ILE A 57 2.93 -1.49 -14.40
CA ILE A 57 3.49 -2.62 -15.13
C ILE A 57 3.72 -2.29 -16.61
N GLU A 58 2.75 -1.65 -17.27
CA GLU A 58 2.76 -1.42 -18.73
C GLU A 58 3.11 0.03 -19.12
N GLY A 59 3.05 0.99 -18.19
CA GLY A 59 3.32 2.40 -18.44
C GLY A 59 2.08 3.29 -18.31
N GLU A 60 2.29 4.60 -18.21
CA GLU A 60 1.24 5.60 -18.03
C GLU A 60 0.14 5.52 -19.11
N GLY A 61 -1.12 5.66 -18.70
CA GLY A 61 -2.28 5.54 -19.60
C GLY A 61 -2.71 4.10 -19.91
N SER A 62 -2.14 3.11 -19.22
CA SER A 62 -2.53 1.71 -19.39
C SER A 62 -3.88 1.40 -18.75
N TYR A 63 -4.72 0.66 -19.48
CA TYR A 63 -6.05 0.28 -19.03
C TYR A 63 -6.03 -0.94 -18.09
N TRP A 64 -6.97 -0.97 -17.14
CA TRP A 64 -7.13 -2.05 -16.15
C TRP A 64 -7.11 -3.47 -16.73
N HIS A 65 -7.59 -3.65 -17.96
CA HIS A 65 -7.61 -4.94 -18.65
C HIS A 65 -6.20 -5.55 -18.82
N LYS A 66 -5.16 -4.71 -18.86
CA LYS A 66 -3.77 -5.18 -18.90
C LYS A 66 -3.35 -5.84 -17.59
N ALA A 67 -3.75 -5.30 -16.44
CA ALA A 67 -3.53 -5.95 -15.15
C ALA A 67 -4.44 -7.18 -14.95
N GLN A 68 -5.70 -7.12 -15.42
CA GLN A 68 -6.62 -8.25 -15.39
C GLN A 68 -6.07 -9.48 -16.11
N PHE A 69 -5.36 -9.29 -17.23
CA PHE A 69 -4.70 -10.37 -17.96
C PHE A 69 -3.76 -11.21 -17.07
N TYR A 70 -3.00 -10.57 -16.18
CA TYR A 70 -2.12 -11.30 -15.25
C TYR A 70 -2.91 -12.11 -14.21
N LEU A 71 -4.03 -11.56 -13.71
CA LEU A 71 -4.92 -12.30 -12.81
C LEU A 71 -5.56 -13.52 -13.50
N ASP A 72 -6.01 -13.35 -14.74
CA ASP A 72 -6.60 -14.43 -15.54
C ASP A 72 -5.54 -15.51 -15.87
N ARG A 73 -4.29 -15.08 -16.11
CA ARG A 73 -3.16 -15.99 -16.29
C ARG A 73 -2.87 -16.80 -15.03
N VAL A 74 -2.86 -16.18 -13.84
CA VAL A 74 -2.74 -16.91 -12.57
C VAL A 74 -3.86 -17.95 -12.41
N LYS A 75 -5.10 -17.55 -12.71
CA LYS A 75 -6.26 -18.46 -12.65
C LYS A 75 -6.12 -19.63 -13.63
N LYS A 76 -5.60 -19.39 -14.83
CA LYS A 76 -5.36 -20.43 -15.83
C LYS A 76 -4.20 -21.36 -15.49
N GLU A 77 -3.10 -20.82 -14.96
CA GLU A 77 -1.87 -21.59 -14.69
C GLU A 77 -1.92 -22.35 -13.36
N LYS A 78 -2.56 -21.78 -12.33
CA LYS A 78 -2.57 -22.33 -10.96
C LYS A 78 -3.95 -22.74 -10.47
N GLY A 79 -5.02 -22.43 -11.22
CA GLY A 79 -6.40 -22.70 -10.79
C GLY A 79 -6.88 -21.80 -9.65
N VAL A 80 -6.10 -20.77 -9.31
CA VAL A 80 -6.36 -19.87 -8.16
C VAL A 80 -7.00 -18.58 -8.66
N ASP A 81 -8.15 -18.22 -8.09
CA ASP A 81 -8.76 -16.91 -8.29
C ASP A 81 -8.39 -15.98 -7.13
N ILE A 82 -7.42 -15.09 -7.36
CA ILE A 82 -6.94 -14.12 -6.36
C ILE A 82 -8.07 -13.21 -5.84
N LYS A 83 -9.13 -12.99 -6.63
CA LYS A 83 -10.25 -12.10 -6.25
C LYS A 83 -11.36 -12.84 -5.50
N ALA A 84 -11.27 -14.16 -5.36
CA ALA A 84 -12.32 -14.96 -4.71
C ALA A 84 -12.40 -14.75 -3.19
N SER A 85 -11.30 -14.34 -2.56
CA SER A 85 -11.24 -14.01 -1.14
C SER A 85 -10.27 -12.86 -0.87
N ASP A 86 -10.34 -12.32 0.33
CA ASP A 86 -9.29 -11.44 0.85
C ASP A 86 -8.07 -12.29 1.19
N ASN A 87 -6.90 -11.91 0.68
CA ASN A 87 -5.62 -12.60 0.82
C ASN A 87 -4.48 -11.57 0.67
N ARG A 88 -3.21 -11.99 0.80
CA ARG A 88 -2.06 -11.08 0.74
C ARG A 88 -2.01 -10.19 -0.52
N TYR A 89 -2.63 -10.60 -1.62
CA TYR A 89 -2.59 -9.90 -2.91
C TYR A 89 -3.80 -8.98 -3.12
N HIS A 90 -4.94 -9.26 -2.48
CA HIS A 90 -6.23 -8.65 -2.78
C HIS A 90 -7.10 -8.48 -1.52
N SER A 91 -7.77 -7.32 -1.42
CA SER A 91 -8.86 -7.10 -0.47
C SER A 91 -10.07 -6.45 -1.15
N ALA A 92 -11.26 -6.95 -0.82
CA ALA A 92 -12.54 -6.43 -1.29
C ALA A 92 -13.29 -5.76 -0.14
N THR A 93 -13.50 -4.45 -0.22
CA THR A 93 -14.27 -3.69 0.78
C THR A 93 -15.61 -3.26 0.20
N LYS A 94 -16.72 -3.54 0.91
CA LYS A 94 -18.05 -3.07 0.55
C LYS A 94 -18.15 -1.55 0.72
N THR A 95 -18.52 -0.83 -0.33
CA THR A 95 -18.62 0.64 -0.35
C THR A 95 -20.04 1.18 -0.43
N GLY A 96 -21.03 0.30 -0.67
CA GLY A 96 -22.44 0.69 -0.74
C GLY A 96 -23.37 -0.48 -0.43
N GLN A 97 -24.68 -0.25 -0.47
CA GLN A 97 -25.67 -1.27 -0.13
C GLN A 97 -25.80 -2.37 -1.19
N ALA A 98 -25.59 -2.01 -2.46
CA ALA A 98 -25.66 -2.95 -3.58
C ALA A 98 -24.56 -4.02 -3.47
N ALA A 99 -24.86 -5.25 -3.89
CA ALA A 99 -23.89 -6.34 -3.92
C ALA A 99 -22.70 -6.05 -4.85
N THR A 100 -22.89 -5.19 -5.86
CA THR A 100 -21.85 -4.76 -6.81
C THR A 100 -21.04 -3.57 -6.31
N ALA A 101 -21.43 -2.92 -5.22
CA ALA A 101 -20.71 -1.79 -4.64
C ALA A 101 -19.55 -2.29 -3.76
N VAL A 102 -18.54 -2.85 -4.42
CA VAL A 102 -17.32 -3.39 -3.82
C VAL A 102 -16.12 -2.71 -4.44
N ALA A 103 -15.26 -2.13 -3.60
CA ALA A 103 -13.96 -1.64 -4.02
C ALA A 103 -12.93 -2.76 -3.87
N HIS A 104 -12.34 -3.16 -5.00
CA HIS A 104 -11.22 -4.08 -5.03
C HIS A 104 -9.92 -3.30 -4.92
N LYS A 105 -9.10 -3.70 -3.95
CA LYS A 105 -7.79 -3.13 -3.68
C LYS A 105 -6.73 -4.20 -3.72
N TYR A 106 -5.51 -3.80 -4.07
CA TYR A 106 -4.39 -4.70 -4.32
C TYR A 106 -3.13 -4.20 -3.64
N SER A 107 -2.30 -5.14 -3.20
CA SER A 107 -1.07 -4.90 -2.46
C SER A 107 0.16 -4.80 -3.36
N ASP A 108 1.29 -4.40 -2.78
CA ASP A 108 2.61 -4.46 -3.43
C ASP A 108 3.02 -5.89 -3.79
N ASP A 109 2.59 -6.89 -3.02
CA ASP A 109 2.85 -8.31 -3.33
C ASP A 109 2.30 -8.70 -4.70
N LEU A 110 1.11 -8.19 -5.06
CA LEU A 110 0.53 -8.46 -6.38
C LEU A 110 1.30 -7.74 -7.49
N LEU A 111 1.77 -6.53 -7.22
CA LEU A 111 2.59 -5.78 -8.17
C LEU A 111 3.89 -6.53 -8.48
N ASP A 112 4.57 -7.04 -7.45
CA ASP A 112 5.81 -7.80 -7.62
C ASP A 112 5.58 -9.14 -8.31
N LEU A 113 4.46 -9.80 -8.02
CA LEU A 113 4.03 -10.99 -8.76
C LEU A 113 3.86 -10.68 -10.26
N MET A 114 3.13 -9.61 -10.60
CA MET A 114 2.92 -9.20 -12.00
C MET A 114 4.24 -8.84 -12.69
N ARG A 115 5.19 -8.21 -11.98
CA ARG A 115 6.54 -7.93 -12.52
C ARG A 115 7.30 -9.20 -12.86
N LYS A 116 7.27 -10.22 -11.99
CA LYS A 116 7.87 -11.53 -12.26
C LYS A 116 7.23 -12.19 -13.49
N MET A 117 5.90 -12.17 -13.56
CA MET A 117 5.14 -12.71 -14.70
C MET A 117 5.49 -12.03 -16.02
N LYS A 118 5.67 -10.71 -16.02
CA LYS A 118 6.06 -9.93 -17.21
C LYS A 118 7.48 -10.25 -17.67
N LYS A 119 8.41 -10.48 -16.73
CA LYS A 119 9.79 -10.90 -17.03
C LYS A 119 9.89 -12.37 -17.44
N GLY A 120 8.82 -13.16 -17.30
CA GLY A 120 8.84 -14.60 -17.54
C GLY A 120 9.55 -15.39 -16.44
N GLU A 121 9.71 -14.79 -15.26
CA GLU A 121 10.30 -15.46 -14.09
C GLU A 121 9.30 -16.45 -13.47
N ALA A 122 9.82 -17.52 -12.89
CA ALA A 122 9.01 -18.45 -12.11
C ALA A 122 8.44 -17.74 -10.87
N TYR A 123 7.20 -18.05 -10.53
CA TYR A 123 6.54 -17.50 -9.36
C TYR A 123 5.72 -18.57 -8.64
N GLU A 124 5.64 -18.41 -7.33
CA GLU A 124 4.80 -19.20 -6.44
C GLU A 124 3.77 -18.28 -5.79
N LEU A 125 2.60 -18.84 -5.48
CA LEU A 125 1.51 -18.14 -4.81
C LEU A 125 1.48 -18.60 -3.36
N GLU A 126 1.37 -17.65 -2.44
CA GLU A 126 1.10 -17.91 -1.03
C GLU A 126 -0.23 -17.24 -0.71
N LEU A 127 -1.30 -17.99 -0.50
CA LEU A 127 -2.66 -17.44 -0.28
C LEU A 127 -2.99 -17.35 1.21
#